data_AF-A0A961E299-F1
#
_entry.id   AF-A0A961E299-F1
#
_cell.length_a   1.000
_cell.length_b   1.000
_cell.length_c   1.000
_cell.angle_alpha   90.00
_cell.angle_beta   90.00
_cell.angle_gamma   90.00
#
_symmetry.space_group_name_H-M   'P 1'
#
loop_
_entity.id
_entity.type
_entity.pdbx_description
1 polymer ?
#
loop_
_entity_poly.entity_id
_entity_poly.type
_entity_poly.pdbx_seq_one_letter_code
_entity_poly.pdbx_strand_id
1 'polypeptide(L)'
;DNFQKYLEAASDGAWGKGAGKTFNGGVGEGAKGNEGTSAAIKTTPGSITYNEWSFAKSQGLSVADIVTSAGPDPVALSVESAAKSIDDVKISGAGNDMVLDTSSFYKPTDPGAYPIMLATYSLVCSKYPEADVAPAVRAFLTAALGKGQEGLTDNGYIPVP
;
A
#
# COMPACT_ATOMS: atom_id res chain seq x y z
N ASP A 1 4.20 1.81 8.33
CA ASP A 1 5.66 1.75 8.16
C ASP A 1 6.09 1.68 6.70
N ASN A 2 5.28 1.16 5.76
CA ASN A 2 5.63 1.00 4.33
C ASN A 2 6.25 2.24 3.67
N PHE A 3 5.69 3.44 3.86
CA PHE A 3 6.29 4.66 3.29
C PHE A 3 7.72 4.88 3.80
N GLN A 4 7.98 4.64 5.09
CA GLN A 4 9.34 4.78 5.63
C GLN A 4 10.25 3.61 5.22
N LYS A 5 9.71 2.42 4.95
CA LYS A 5 10.48 1.32 4.32
C LYS A 5 10.90 1.70 2.90
N TYR A 6 10.02 2.34 2.13
CA TYR A 6 10.36 2.96 0.86
C TYR A 6 11.47 4.00 1.01
N LEU A 7 11.32 4.97 1.91
CA LEU A 7 12.36 5.99 2.14
C LEU A 7 13.70 5.37 2.53
N GLU A 8 13.71 4.38 3.42
CA GLU A 8 14.93 3.69 3.82
C GLU A 8 15.61 3.00 2.63
N ALA A 9 14.85 2.26 1.81
CA ALA A 9 15.41 1.52 0.68
C ALA A 9 15.86 2.42 -0.49
N ALA A 10 15.08 3.45 -0.81
CA ALA A 10 15.27 4.30 -1.98
C ALA A 10 16.25 5.46 -1.77
N SER A 11 16.51 5.86 -0.52
CA SER A 11 17.29 7.08 -0.24
C SER A 11 18.82 6.91 -0.30
N ASP A 12 19.30 5.70 -0.58
CA ASP A 12 20.73 5.35 -0.54
C ASP A 12 21.42 5.85 0.76
N GLY A 13 20.71 5.77 1.89
CA GLY A 13 21.18 6.15 3.21
C GLY A 13 20.85 7.58 3.64
N ALA A 14 20.29 8.41 2.77
CA ALA A 14 19.94 9.80 3.13
C ALA A 14 18.78 9.89 4.14
N TRP A 15 17.88 8.91 4.18
CA TRP A 15 16.80 8.86 5.18
C TRP A 15 17.37 8.58 6.57
N GLY A 16 18.01 7.42 6.79
CA GLY A 16 18.76 7.09 8.00
C GLY A 16 17.97 7.17 9.32
N LYS A 17 16.63 7.17 9.27
CA LYS A 17 15.76 7.22 10.46
C LYS A 17 15.07 5.87 10.75
N GLY A 18 15.26 4.86 9.91
CA GLY A 18 14.54 3.60 10.00
C GLY A 18 13.06 3.74 9.65
N ALA A 19 12.31 2.64 9.82
CA ALA A 19 10.88 2.59 9.54
C ALA A 19 10.05 2.26 10.78
N GLY A 20 8.85 2.84 10.88
CA GLY A 20 7.95 2.63 12.00
C GLY A 20 6.48 2.95 11.70
N LYS A 21 5.61 2.68 12.68
CA LYS A 21 4.21 3.11 12.63
C LYS A 21 4.08 4.62 12.83
N THR A 22 4.92 5.17 13.70
CA THR A 22 5.12 6.62 13.85
C THR A 22 6.07 7.10 12.77
N PHE A 23 5.81 8.28 12.22
CA PHE A 23 6.72 8.92 11.26
C PHE A 23 7.97 9.47 11.97
N ASN A 24 9.15 9.08 11.50
CA ASN A 24 10.43 9.40 12.15
C ASN A 24 11.13 10.65 11.59
N GLY A 25 10.52 11.35 10.61
CA GLY A 25 11.13 12.51 9.96
C GLY A 25 11.28 13.73 10.88
N GLY A 26 10.59 13.76 12.02
CA GLY A 26 10.76 14.76 13.08
C GLY A 26 10.26 16.17 12.76
N VAL A 27 9.78 16.41 11.53
CA VAL A 27 9.21 17.67 11.06
C VAL A 27 7.90 17.43 10.31
N GLY A 28 7.05 18.45 10.27
CA GLY A 28 5.75 18.42 9.58
C GLY A 28 4.57 18.44 10.54
N GLU A 29 3.39 18.68 9.97
CA GLU A 29 2.11 18.66 10.69
C GLU A 29 1.53 17.25 10.66
N GLY A 30 1.10 16.76 11.82
CA GLY A 30 0.44 15.46 11.95
C GLY A 30 -1.08 15.61 11.92
N ALA A 31 -1.75 14.76 11.15
CA ALA A 31 -3.21 14.64 11.18
C ALA A 31 -3.63 13.18 11.39
N LYS A 32 -4.83 12.99 11.93
CA LYS A 32 -5.33 11.66 12.30
C LYS A 32 -5.82 10.89 11.06
N GLY A 33 -5.18 9.76 10.78
CA GLY A 33 -5.61 8.84 9.73
C GLY A 33 -5.45 9.39 8.32
N ASN A 34 -5.81 8.58 7.33
CA ASN A 34 -5.76 8.97 5.92
C ASN A 34 -6.75 10.12 5.62
N GLU A 35 -7.90 10.12 6.28
CA GLU A 35 -8.91 11.18 6.19
C GLU A 35 -8.33 12.53 6.63
N GLY A 36 -7.69 12.57 7.79
CA GLY A 36 -7.12 13.81 8.33
C GLY A 36 -5.99 14.35 7.48
N THR A 37 -5.05 13.49 7.06
CA THR A 37 -3.90 13.94 6.26
C THR A 37 -4.30 14.33 4.83
N SER A 38 -5.27 13.64 4.21
CA SER A 38 -5.79 14.00 2.88
C SER A 38 -6.63 15.28 2.89
N ALA A 39 -7.36 15.55 3.98
CA ALA A 39 -8.04 16.83 4.17
C ALA A 39 -7.05 17.98 4.39
N ALA A 40 -6.02 17.77 5.22
CA ALA A 40 -5.04 18.79 5.57
C ALA A 40 -4.19 19.25 4.37
N ILE A 41 -3.73 18.33 3.52
CA ILE A 41 -2.93 18.69 2.34
C ILE A 41 -3.72 19.57 1.35
N LYS A 42 -5.04 19.34 1.24
CA LYS A 42 -5.92 20.10 0.35
C LYS A 42 -5.99 21.60 0.69
N THR A 43 -5.82 21.94 1.97
CA THR A 43 -5.90 23.32 2.46
C THR A 43 -4.53 23.92 2.79
N THR A 44 -3.43 23.21 2.51
CA THR A 44 -2.07 23.63 2.88
C THR A 44 -1.21 23.79 1.63
N PRO A 45 -1.11 25.01 1.07
CA PRO A 45 -0.30 25.26 -0.12
C PRO A 45 1.16 24.85 0.07
N GLY A 46 1.72 24.19 -0.96
CA GLY A 46 3.12 23.75 -0.96
C GLY A 46 3.41 22.54 -0.06
N SER A 47 2.40 21.91 0.53
CA SER A 47 2.59 20.71 1.34
C SER A 47 2.71 19.43 0.50
N ILE A 48 3.34 18.42 1.08
CA ILE A 48 3.45 17.06 0.57
C ILE A 48 3.08 16.09 1.68
N THR A 49 2.45 14.98 1.34
CA THR A 49 2.08 13.92 2.28
C THR A 49 2.22 12.55 1.64
N TYR A 50 2.13 11.51 2.44
CA TYR A 50 1.90 10.15 1.98
C TYR A 50 0.50 9.74 2.43
N ASN A 51 -0.28 9.18 1.53
CA ASN A 51 -1.64 8.76 1.78
C ASN A 51 -1.95 7.51 0.97
N GLU A 52 -2.96 6.76 1.40
CA GLU A 52 -3.48 5.66 0.59
C GLU A 52 -4.24 6.24 -0.63
N TRP A 53 -4.17 5.52 -1.76
CA TRP A 53 -4.60 6.02 -3.06
C TRP A 53 -6.10 6.31 -3.14
N SER A 54 -6.95 5.50 -2.49
CA SER A 54 -8.40 5.74 -2.45
C SER A 54 -8.75 7.10 -1.84
N PHE A 55 -8.03 7.51 -0.78
CA PHE A 55 -8.25 8.81 -0.14
C PHE A 55 -7.78 9.96 -1.03
N ALA A 56 -6.63 9.81 -1.69
CA ALA A 56 -6.15 10.77 -2.68
C ALA A 56 -7.16 10.95 -3.82
N LYS A 57 -7.71 9.85 -4.37
CA LYS A 57 -8.76 9.89 -5.39
C LYS A 57 -10.02 10.57 -4.88
N SER A 58 -10.53 10.16 -3.72
CA SER A 58 -11.78 10.70 -3.14
C SER A 58 -11.71 12.22 -2.89
N GLN A 59 -10.51 12.73 -2.58
CA GLN A 59 -10.27 14.14 -2.33
C GLN A 59 -9.88 14.94 -3.58
N GLY A 60 -9.67 14.27 -4.71
CA GLY A 60 -9.20 14.88 -5.96
C GLY A 60 -7.78 15.42 -5.86
N LEU A 61 -6.91 14.74 -5.12
CA LEU A 61 -5.51 15.13 -4.93
C LEU A 61 -4.64 14.67 -6.09
N SER A 62 -3.65 15.50 -6.43
CA SER A 62 -2.56 15.07 -7.32
C SER A 62 -1.72 14.00 -6.64
N VAL A 63 -1.25 13.03 -7.42
CA VAL A 63 -0.32 11.98 -6.99
C VAL A 63 1.00 12.22 -7.71
N ALA A 64 2.12 11.98 -7.00
CA ALA A 64 3.45 12.14 -7.57
C ALA A 64 3.82 10.94 -8.44
N ASP A 65 4.41 11.20 -9.60
CA ASP A 65 5.11 10.17 -10.38
C ASP A 65 6.51 9.98 -9.80
N ILE A 66 6.95 8.73 -9.69
CA ILE A 66 8.17 8.39 -8.94
C ILE A 66 9.23 7.83 -9.89
N VAL A 67 10.40 8.48 -9.93
CA VAL A 67 11.59 7.92 -10.58
C VAL A 67 12.16 6.82 -9.69
N THR A 68 12.47 5.66 -10.27
CA THR A 68 12.95 4.48 -9.55
C THR A 68 14.37 4.10 -10.01
N SER A 69 15.00 3.15 -9.32
CA SER A 69 16.27 2.57 -9.77
C SER A 69 16.17 1.79 -11.09
N ALA A 70 14.96 1.46 -11.55
CA ALA A 70 14.74 0.71 -12.78
C ALA A 70 14.96 1.55 -14.06
N GLY A 71 14.96 2.89 -13.96
CA GLY A 71 15.17 3.76 -15.11
C GLY A 71 14.91 5.25 -14.84
N PRO A 72 15.20 6.12 -15.82
CA PRO A 72 15.06 7.57 -15.66
C PRO A 72 13.62 8.07 -15.75
N ASP A 73 12.70 7.27 -16.29
CA ASP A 73 11.32 7.69 -16.53
C ASP A 73 10.50 7.63 -15.22
N PRO A 74 9.77 8.71 -14.87
CA PRO A 74 8.86 8.69 -13.74
C PRO A 74 7.74 7.67 -13.94
N VAL A 75 7.46 6.88 -12.92
CA VAL A 75 6.38 5.90 -12.92
C VAL A 75 5.15 6.51 -12.25
N ALA A 76 4.07 6.65 -13.02
CA ALA A 76 2.78 7.06 -12.49
C ALA A 76 2.10 5.95 -11.69
N LEU A 77 1.36 6.31 -10.64
CA LEU A 77 0.52 5.36 -9.92
C LEU A 77 -0.70 4.99 -10.77
N SER A 78 -0.77 3.73 -11.18
CA SER A 78 -1.88 3.15 -11.93
C SER A 78 -2.10 1.70 -11.52
N VAL A 79 -3.20 1.11 -11.98
CA VAL A 79 -3.44 -0.32 -11.76
C VAL A 79 -2.34 -1.17 -12.39
N GLU A 80 -1.87 -0.79 -13.58
CA GLU A 80 -0.82 -1.51 -14.29
C GLU A 80 0.53 -1.40 -13.57
N SER A 81 0.94 -0.19 -13.18
CA SER A 81 2.24 0.00 -12.53
C SER A 81 2.29 -0.63 -11.14
N ALA A 82 1.16 -0.68 -10.45
CA ALA A 82 1.06 -1.30 -9.16
C ALA A 82 0.91 -2.83 -9.23
N ALA A 83 0.24 -3.37 -10.27
CA ALA A 83 0.23 -4.80 -10.58
C ALA A 83 1.66 -5.31 -10.83
N LYS A 84 2.44 -4.59 -11.66
CA LYS A 84 3.86 -4.91 -11.90
C LYS A 84 4.67 -5.00 -10.60
N SER A 85 4.39 -4.13 -9.62
CA SER A 85 5.08 -4.17 -8.33
C SER A 85 4.76 -5.39 -7.48
N ILE A 86 3.62 -6.06 -7.72
CA ILE A 86 3.18 -7.21 -6.93
C ILE A 86 3.36 -8.56 -7.63
N ASP A 87 3.69 -8.58 -8.93
CA ASP A 87 3.77 -9.79 -9.75
C ASP A 87 4.75 -10.85 -9.19
N ASP A 88 5.89 -10.41 -8.66
CA ASP A 88 6.94 -11.29 -8.12
C ASP A 88 6.87 -11.52 -6.60
N VAL A 89 5.80 -11.04 -5.95
CA VAL A 89 5.64 -11.18 -4.49
C VAL A 89 5.43 -12.63 -4.10
N LYS A 90 6.19 -13.06 -3.09
CA LYS A 90 6.12 -14.42 -2.55
C LYS A 90 5.69 -14.40 -1.10
N ILE A 91 5.06 -15.48 -0.67
CA ILE A 91 4.83 -15.73 0.75
C ILE A 91 6.14 -16.23 1.36
N SER A 92 6.64 -15.55 2.38
CA SER A 92 7.86 -15.90 3.11
C SER A 92 7.59 -16.69 4.38
N GLY A 93 6.36 -16.69 4.89
CA GLY A 93 5.96 -17.46 6.06
C GLY A 93 5.52 -18.89 5.71
N ALA A 94 5.04 -19.64 6.70
CA ALA A 94 4.65 -21.04 6.57
C ALA A 94 3.27 -21.34 7.19
N GLY A 95 2.54 -22.28 6.59
CA GLY A 95 1.22 -22.68 7.08
C GLY A 95 0.22 -21.52 7.05
N ASN A 96 -0.26 -21.10 8.22
CA ASN A 96 -1.18 -19.96 8.35
C ASN A 96 -0.45 -18.60 8.45
N ASP A 97 0.88 -18.61 8.50
CA ASP A 97 1.70 -17.39 8.50
C ASP A 97 1.91 -16.93 7.05
N MET A 98 0.95 -16.17 6.53
CA MET A 98 0.90 -15.74 5.12
C MET A 98 1.65 -14.42 4.89
N VAL A 99 2.77 -14.20 5.56
CA VAL A 99 3.57 -12.97 5.40
C VAL A 99 4.10 -12.89 3.97
N LEU A 100 3.84 -11.77 3.30
CA LEU A 100 4.39 -11.45 1.98
C LEU A 100 5.80 -10.86 2.12
N ASP A 101 6.72 -11.31 1.28
CA ASP A 101 7.99 -10.65 1.04
C ASP A 101 7.74 -9.36 0.25
N THR A 102 7.72 -8.24 0.96
CA THR A 102 7.50 -6.91 0.38
C THR A 102 8.80 -6.19 0.01
N SER A 103 9.96 -6.86 0.07
CA SER A 103 11.25 -6.19 -0.14
C SER A 103 11.36 -5.56 -1.54
N SER A 104 10.79 -6.22 -2.56
CA SER A 104 10.74 -5.73 -3.94
C SER A 104 9.92 -4.45 -4.11
N PHE A 105 8.98 -4.16 -3.21
CA PHE A 105 8.14 -2.95 -3.29
C PHE A 105 8.98 -1.68 -3.23
N TYR A 106 9.95 -1.65 -2.33
CA TYR A 106 10.57 -0.40 -1.87
C TYR A 106 11.73 0.08 -2.74
N LYS A 107 12.25 -0.78 -3.62
CA LYS A 107 13.30 -0.46 -4.59
C LYS A 107 13.15 -1.39 -5.80
N PRO A 108 12.09 -1.21 -6.61
CA PRO A 108 11.83 -2.09 -7.74
C PRO A 108 12.94 -1.96 -8.79
N THR A 109 13.25 -3.08 -9.43
CA THR A 109 14.20 -3.16 -10.55
C THR A 109 13.51 -3.25 -11.90
N ASP A 110 12.20 -3.52 -11.91
CA ASP A 110 11.41 -3.67 -13.13
C ASP A 110 10.89 -2.31 -13.61
N PRO A 111 11.15 -1.93 -14.87
CA PRO A 111 10.65 -0.68 -15.43
C PRO A 111 9.13 -0.58 -15.36
N GLY A 112 8.63 0.57 -14.87
CA GLY A 112 7.21 0.83 -14.76
C GLY A 112 6.54 0.25 -13.50
N ALA A 113 7.27 -0.37 -12.59
CA ALA A 113 6.76 -0.76 -11.27
C ALA A 113 6.74 0.44 -10.31
N TYR A 114 5.58 0.69 -9.68
CA TYR A 114 5.43 1.79 -8.73
C TYR A 114 5.97 1.42 -7.33
N PRO A 115 6.82 2.24 -6.67
CA PRO A 115 7.61 1.78 -5.53
C PRO A 115 6.98 2.02 -4.14
N ILE A 116 5.84 2.70 -4.06
CA ILE A 116 5.20 3.04 -2.77
C ILE A 116 3.96 2.16 -2.59
N MET A 117 4.20 0.90 -2.22
CA MET A 117 3.19 -0.14 -2.11
C MET A 117 2.94 -0.59 -0.67
N LEU A 118 1.75 -1.13 -0.44
CA LEU A 118 1.32 -1.71 0.84
C LEU A 118 0.48 -2.97 0.54
N ALA A 119 0.80 -4.06 1.23
CA ALA A 119 -0.08 -5.21 1.33
C ALA A 119 -0.92 -5.14 2.62
N THR A 120 -2.23 -5.35 2.49
CA THR A 120 -3.15 -5.43 3.64
C THR A 120 -3.64 -6.86 3.82
N TYR A 121 -4.02 -7.22 5.06
CA TYR A 121 -4.41 -8.57 5.42
C TYR A 121 -5.78 -8.57 6.10
N SER A 122 -6.59 -9.58 5.79
CA SER A 122 -7.74 -9.96 6.62
C SER A 122 -7.32 -11.09 7.55
N LEU A 123 -7.29 -10.82 8.86
CA LEU A 123 -6.96 -11.82 9.88
C LEU A 123 -8.24 -12.48 10.41
N VAL A 124 -8.29 -13.81 10.35
CA VAL A 124 -9.45 -14.61 10.78
C VAL A 124 -9.01 -15.77 11.67
N CYS A 125 -9.94 -16.32 12.46
CA CYS A 125 -9.64 -17.44 13.34
C CYS A 125 -9.57 -18.75 12.55
N SER A 126 -8.59 -19.60 12.86
CA SER A 126 -8.53 -20.96 12.27
C SER A 126 -9.67 -21.87 12.77
N LYS A 127 -10.28 -21.53 13.90
CA LYS A 127 -11.41 -22.25 14.50
C LYS A 127 -12.35 -21.26 15.17
N TYR A 128 -13.65 -21.51 15.03
CA TYR A 128 -14.71 -20.75 15.68
C TYR A 128 -15.49 -21.63 16.67
N PRO A 129 -15.99 -21.08 17.79
CA PRO A 129 -16.81 -21.82 18.75
C PRO A 129 -18.17 -22.20 18.15
N GLU A 130 -18.78 -21.29 17.41
CA GLU A 130 -20.09 -21.46 16.80
C GLU A 130 -19.96 -22.10 15.40
N ALA A 131 -20.78 -23.12 15.14
CA ALA A 131 -20.66 -23.96 13.95
C ALA A 131 -20.98 -23.21 12.63
N ASP A 132 -21.76 -22.15 12.68
CA ASP A 132 -22.20 -21.33 11.54
C ASP A 132 -21.24 -20.19 11.19
N VAL A 133 -20.39 -19.76 12.13
CA VAL A 133 -19.47 -18.62 11.92
C VAL A 133 -18.36 -18.97 10.93
N ALA A 134 -17.75 -20.15 11.02
CA ALA A 134 -16.70 -20.58 10.09
C ALA A 134 -17.17 -20.58 8.62
N PRO A 135 -18.34 -21.18 8.28
CA PRO A 135 -18.93 -21.06 6.95
C PRO A 135 -19.20 -19.61 6.51
N ALA A 136 -19.72 -18.77 7.40
CA ALA A 136 -20.03 -17.38 7.08
C ALA A 136 -18.76 -16.56 6.76
N VAL A 137 -17.71 -16.69 7.57
CA VAL A 137 -16.41 -16.02 7.33
C VAL A 137 -15.79 -16.49 6.02
N ARG A 138 -15.82 -17.81 5.73
CA ARG A 138 -15.35 -18.33 4.45
C ARG A 138 -16.15 -17.74 3.28
N ALA A 139 -17.47 -17.70 3.37
CA ALA A 139 -18.32 -17.14 2.33
C ALA A 139 -18.02 -15.66 2.07
N PHE A 140 -17.83 -14.86 3.12
CA PHE A 140 -17.45 -13.46 3.01
C PHE A 140 -16.12 -13.29 2.28
N LEU A 141 -15.06 -14.00 2.69
CA LEU A 141 -13.75 -13.90 2.05
C LEU A 141 -13.78 -14.37 0.59
N THR A 142 -14.51 -15.46 0.29
CA THR A 142 -14.69 -15.92 -1.09
C THR A 142 -15.43 -14.90 -1.95
N ALA A 143 -16.47 -14.24 -1.40
CA ALA A 143 -17.16 -13.17 -2.11
C ALA A 143 -16.25 -11.95 -2.36
N ALA A 144 -15.45 -11.56 -1.37
CA ALA A 144 -14.49 -10.46 -1.47
C ALA A 144 -13.42 -10.72 -2.54
N LEU A 145 -12.89 -11.95 -2.61
CA LEU A 145 -11.91 -12.36 -3.63
C LEU A 145 -12.52 -12.55 -5.03
N GLY A 146 -13.82 -12.82 -5.11
CA GLY A 146 -14.56 -12.92 -6.37
C GLY A 146 -15.10 -11.56 -6.82
N LYS A 147 -16.43 -11.47 -6.92
CA LYS A 147 -17.13 -10.25 -7.39
C LYS A 147 -16.86 -9.01 -6.53
N GLY A 148 -16.44 -9.18 -5.28
CA GLY A 148 -16.08 -8.06 -4.41
C GLY A 148 -14.89 -7.23 -4.91
N GLN A 149 -14.13 -7.73 -5.89
CA GLN A 149 -13.05 -6.98 -6.54
C GLN A 149 -13.53 -6.01 -7.63
N GLU A 150 -14.79 -6.12 -8.08
CA GLU A 150 -15.37 -5.22 -9.07
C GLU A 150 -15.41 -3.78 -8.54
N GLY A 151 -14.87 -2.83 -9.32
CA GLY A 151 -14.82 -1.40 -8.96
C GLY A 151 -13.70 -1.01 -8.00
N LEU A 152 -12.84 -1.93 -7.55
CA LEU A 152 -11.67 -1.59 -6.70
C LEU A 152 -10.75 -0.57 -7.39
N THR A 153 -10.47 -0.77 -8.68
CA THR A 153 -9.59 0.09 -9.47
C THR A 153 -10.09 1.53 -9.54
N ASP A 154 -11.39 1.71 -9.70
CA ASP A 154 -12.03 3.03 -9.74
C ASP A 154 -11.85 3.76 -8.42
N ASN A 155 -11.87 3.01 -7.32
CA ASN A 155 -11.71 3.51 -5.96
C ASN A 155 -10.27 3.52 -5.45
N GLY A 156 -9.27 3.29 -6.31
CA GLY A 156 -7.85 3.43 -5.92
C GLY A 156 -7.28 2.20 -5.22
N TYR A 157 -7.86 1.03 -5.43
CA TYR A 157 -7.33 -0.24 -4.98
C TYR A 157 -6.88 -1.08 -6.18
N ILE A 158 -5.97 -2.01 -5.91
CA ILE A 158 -5.48 -2.97 -6.90
C ILE A 158 -6.09 -4.31 -6.56
N PRO A 159 -6.82 -4.95 -7.51
CA PRO A 159 -7.30 -6.31 -7.33
C PRO A 159 -6.15 -7.25 -7.00
N VAL A 160 -6.37 -8.18 -6.08
CA VAL A 160 -5.45 -9.30 -5.89
C VAL A 160 -5.56 -10.25 -7.10
N PRO A 161 -4.43 -10.83 -7.55
CA PRO A 161 -4.40 -11.77 -8.67
C PRO A 161 -5.31 -12.99 -8.51
#